data_AF-A0A443I401-F1
#
_entry.id   AF-A0A443I401-F1
#
_cell.length_a   1.000
_cell.length_b   1.000
_cell.length_c   1.000
_cell.angle_alpha   90.00
_cell.angle_beta   90.00
_cell.angle_gamma   90.00
#
_symmetry.space_group_name_H-M   'P 1'
#
loop_
_entity.id
_entity.type
_entity.pdbx_description
1 polymer ?
#
loop_
_entity_poly.entity_id
_entity_poly.type
_entity_poly.pdbx_seq_one_letter_code
_entity_poly.pdbx_strand_id
1 'polypeptide(L)'
;MMFTKHIMMVLTVTSLALSSPLARRSTGETVIGDLSNVSRDFSAIENAMQLFNGSSASAAHVPVAVTSLEGHLQATANNTAHSPMFSPSESVTITNAWDELKSAYSDSLEGAIRKKAQFQKLGMANAMVNNFNVVRADTNKVSNELKKKVGLLDIPVITLATSQMDGALQAAIEAYASKN
;
A
#
# COMPACT_ATOMS: atom_id res chain seq x y z
N MET A 1 3.42 23.16 -82.41
CA MET A 1 4.66 23.49 -81.68
C MET A 1 4.34 23.46 -80.19
N MET A 2 5.09 22.65 -79.45
CA MET A 2 5.20 22.52 -77.98
C MET A 2 3.99 22.08 -77.13
N PHE A 3 4.06 20.81 -76.72
CA PHE A 3 3.46 20.22 -75.52
C PHE A 3 4.16 20.75 -74.26
N THR A 4 3.41 21.11 -73.22
CA THR A 4 3.96 21.30 -71.86
C THR A 4 3.09 20.59 -70.83
N LYS A 5 3.45 19.33 -70.58
CA LYS A 5 3.05 18.53 -69.42
C LYS A 5 3.40 19.29 -68.14
N HIS A 6 2.42 19.59 -67.30
CA HIS A 6 2.67 20.03 -65.93
C HIS A 6 2.44 18.86 -64.98
N ILE A 7 3.55 18.38 -64.44
CA ILE A 7 3.64 17.31 -63.46
C ILE A 7 3.39 17.89 -62.06
N MET A 8 2.62 17.13 -61.31
CA MET A 8 2.16 17.28 -59.93
C MET A 8 3.28 17.49 -58.91
N MET A 9 3.04 18.31 -57.88
CA MET A 9 3.70 18.15 -56.58
C MET A 9 2.72 18.52 -55.46
N VAL A 10 2.05 17.50 -54.93
CA VAL A 10 1.26 17.60 -53.70
C VAL A 10 2.25 17.50 -52.54
N LEU A 11 2.40 18.59 -51.79
CA LEU A 11 3.21 18.64 -50.58
C LEU A 11 2.36 18.10 -49.41
N THR A 12 2.37 16.79 -49.18
CA THR A 12 1.87 16.20 -47.94
C THR A 12 2.85 16.52 -46.81
N VAL A 13 2.49 17.48 -45.97
CA VAL A 13 3.16 17.75 -44.70
C VAL A 13 2.75 16.64 -43.74
N THR A 14 3.57 15.61 -43.61
CA THR A 14 3.45 14.60 -42.55
C THR A 14 3.80 15.29 -41.23
N SER A 15 2.78 15.66 -40.45
CA SER A 15 2.96 16.04 -39.06
C SER A 15 3.48 14.82 -38.28
N LEU A 16 4.79 14.78 -38.06
CA LEU A 16 5.40 13.93 -37.06
C LEU A 16 4.86 14.38 -35.70
N ALA A 17 3.81 13.72 -35.22
CA ALA A 17 3.46 13.75 -33.81
C ALA A 17 4.66 13.14 -33.07
N LEU A 18 5.54 14.01 -32.54
CA LEU A 18 6.49 13.65 -31.50
C LEU A 18 5.63 13.22 -30.30
N SER A 19 5.28 11.94 -30.26
CA SER A 19 4.85 11.30 -29.03
C SER A 19 6.04 11.35 -28.09
N SER A 20 6.13 12.41 -27.29
CA SER A 20 7.00 12.43 -26.13
C SER A 20 6.74 11.12 -25.39
N PRO A 21 7.78 10.30 -25.08
CA PRO A 21 7.55 9.15 -24.24
C PRO A 21 6.86 9.68 -22.97
N LEU A 22 5.69 9.12 -22.64
CA LEU A 22 5.04 9.35 -21.36
C LEU A 22 6.13 9.14 -20.31
N ALA A 23 6.50 10.21 -19.62
CA ALA A 23 7.50 10.14 -18.58
C ALA A 23 7.00 9.09 -17.59
N ARG A 24 7.67 7.94 -17.55
CA ARG A 24 7.43 6.94 -16.51
C ARG A 24 7.59 7.69 -15.19
N ARG A 25 6.58 7.65 -14.31
CA ARG A 25 6.67 8.26 -12.98
C ARG A 25 8.01 7.89 -12.36
N SER A 26 8.63 8.82 -11.62
CA SER A 26 9.81 8.43 -10.85
C SER A 26 9.42 7.24 -9.98
N THR A 27 10.33 6.30 -9.83
CA THR A 27 10.10 5.10 -9.03
C THR A 27 9.75 5.47 -7.58
N GLY A 28 10.28 6.59 -7.07
CA GLY A 28 9.89 7.16 -5.77
C GLY A 28 8.42 7.62 -5.74
N GLU A 29 7.92 8.31 -6.76
CA GLU A 29 6.50 8.70 -6.84
C GLU A 29 5.54 7.49 -6.85
N THR A 30 5.98 6.39 -7.47
CA THR A 30 5.19 5.14 -7.48
C THR A 30 5.07 4.60 -6.06
N VAL A 31 6.18 4.49 -5.33
CA VAL A 31 6.18 4.02 -3.93
C VAL A 31 5.38 4.95 -3.01
N ILE A 32 5.47 6.27 -3.19
CA ILE A 32 4.64 7.23 -2.45
C ILE A 32 3.15 7.00 -2.74
N GLY A 33 2.80 6.78 -4.02
CA GLY A 33 1.43 6.44 -4.42
C GLY A 33 0.94 5.14 -3.78
N ASP A 34 1.79 4.12 -3.74
CA ASP A 34 1.46 2.84 -3.11
C ASP A 34 1.24 2.99 -1.60
N LEU A 35 2.09 3.74 -0.89
CA LEU A 35 1.92 4.03 0.53
C LEU A 35 0.63 4.81 0.83
N SER A 36 0.22 5.71 -0.07
CA SER A 36 -1.08 6.38 0.04
C SER A 36 -2.25 5.40 -0.12
N ASN A 37 -2.14 4.40 -0.99
CA ASN A 37 -3.15 3.34 -1.11
C ASN A 37 -3.20 2.47 0.15
N VAL A 38 -2.04 2.07 0.68
CA VAL A 38 -1.94 1.34 1.96
C VAL A 38 -2.63 2.11 3.09
N SER A 39 -2.40 3.43 3.19
CA SER A 39 -3.09 4.28 4.16
C SER A 39 -4.62 4.24 4.00
N ARG A 40 -5.12 4.34 2.77
CA ARG A 40 -6.56 4.24 2.48
C ARG A 40 -7.13 2.88 2.84
N ASP A 41 -6.39 1.80 2.63
CA ASP A 41 -6.84 0.46 3.00
C ASP A 41 -6.98 0.32 4.52
N PHE A 42 -6.07 0.89 5.31
CA PHE A 42 -6.25 0.92 6.77
C PHE A 42 -7.53 1.66 7.18
N SER A 43 -7.81 2.81 6.57
CA SER A 43 -9.09 3.51 6.78
C SER A 43 -10.30 2.69 6.32
N ALA A 44 -10.17 1.91 5.24
CA ALA A 44 -11.24 1.02 4.77
C ALA A 44 -11.48 -0.14 5.75
N ILE A 45 -10.43 -0.70 6.34
CA ILE A 45 -10.53 -1.71 7.40
C ILE A 45 -11.20 -1.11 8.63
N GLU A 46 -10.79 0.09 9.06
CA GLU A 46 -11.42 0.77 10.18
C GLU A 46 -12.91 1.00 9.95
N ASN A 47 -13.30 1.49 8.77
CA ASN A 47 -14.69 1.65 8.38
C ASN A 47 -15.45 0.30 8.40
N ALA A 48 -14.85 -0.76 7.86
CA ALA A 48 -15.42 -2.10 7.92
C ALA A 48 -15.65 -2.58 9.37
N MET A 49 -14.72 -2.27 10.29
CA MET A 49 -14.87 -2.56 11.73
C MET A 49 -15.99 -1.73 12.37
N GLN A 50 -16.13 -0.46 11.99
CA GLN A 50 -17.20 0.41 12.48
C GLN A 50 -18.58 -0.10 12.03
N LEU A 51 -18.71 -0.48 10.75
CA LEU A 51 -19.93 -1.02 10.16
C LEU A 51 -20.25 -2.46 10.61
N PHE A 52 -19.26 -3.21 11.10
CA PHE A 52 -19.45 -4.57 11.58
C PHE A 52 -20.38 -4.61 12.80
N ASN A 53 -21.59 -5.16 12.59
CA ASN A 53 -22.65 -5.22 13.60
C ASN A 53 -22.76 -6.59 14.29
N GLY A 54 -21.85 -7.51 14.00
CA GLY A 54 -21.86 -8.88 14.52
C GLY A 54 -22.55 -9.90 13.63
N SER A 55 -23.12 -9.50 12.49
CA SER A 55 -23.66 -10.43 11.48
C SER A 55 -22.58 -10.88 10.49
N SER A 56 -22.73 -12.09 9.95
CA SER A 56 -21.84 -12.62 8.89
C SER A 56 -21.82 -11.73 7.65
N ALA A 57 -22.97 -11.13 7.27
CA ALA A 57 -23.05 -10.20 6.15
C ALA A 57 -22.16 -8.97 6.36
N SER A 58 -22.23 -8.33 7.54
CA SER A 58 -21.36 -7.20 7.85
C SER A 58 -19.88 -7.60 8.05
N ALA A 59 -19.61 -8.83 8.49
CA ALA A 59 -18.25 -9.36 8.64
C ALA A 59 -17.53 -9.54 7.30
N ALA A 60 -18.27 -9.76 6.20
CA ALA A 60 -17.70 -10.02 4.88
C ALA A 60 -16.93 -8.81 4.30
N HIS A 61 -17.18 -7.60 4.78
CA HIS A 61 -16.44 -6.40 4.35
C HIS A 61 -14.99 -6.38 4.83
N VAL A 62 -14.71 -7.03 5.97
CA VAL A 62 -13.37 -7.07 6.57
C VAL A 62 -12.36 -7.82 5.70
N PRO A 63 -12.59 -9.09 5.30
CA PRO A 63 -11.63 -9.81 4.46
C PRO A 63 -11.41 -9.12 3.11
N VAL A 64 -12.42 -8.46 2.53
CA VAL A 64 -12.27 -7.68 1.30
C VAL A 64 -11.27 -6.52 1.49
N ALA A 65 -11.43 -5.76 2.58
CA ALA A 65 -10.51 -4.66 2.89
C ALA A 65 -9.09 -5.16 3.20
N VAL A 66 -8.96 -6.29 3.91
CA VAL A 66 -7.65 -6.91 4.20
C VAL A 66 -6.96 -7.42 2.92
N THR A 67 -7.69 -8.04 1.99
CA THR A 67 -7.11 -8.48 0.71
C THR A 67 -6.65 -7.28 -0.14
N SER A 68 -7.36 -6.16 -0.10
CA SER A 68 -6.91 -4.91 -0.75
C SER A 68 -5.58 -4.43 -0.15
N LEU A 69 -5.51 -4.35 1.18
CA LEU A 69 -4.30 -3.99 1.91
C LEU A 69 -3.12 -4.90 1.55
N GLU A 70 -3.34 -6.22 1.57
CA GLU A 70 -2.32 -7.21 1.22
C GLU A 70 -1.79 -6.97 -0.20
N GLY A 71 -2.68 -6.77 -1.17
CA GLY A 71 -2.31 -6.46 -2.55
C GLY A 71 -1.47 -5.19 -2.67
N HIS A 72 -1.85 -4.11 -1.98
CA HIS A 72 -1.08 -2.87 -2.01
C HIS A 72 0.24 -2.95 -1.27
N LEU A 73 0.34 -3.68 -0.14
CA LEU A 73 1.62 -3.92 0.52
C LEU A 73 2.57 -4.73 -0.37
N GLN A 74 2.08 -5.79 -1.02
CA GLN A 74 2.87 -6.60 -1.94
C GLN A 74 3.32 -5.80 -3.16
N ALA A 75 2.45 -4.97 -3.73
CA ALA A 75 2.79 -4.04 -4.81
C ALA A 75 3.85 -3.02 -4.36
N THR A 76 3.69 -2.41 -3.17
CA THR A 76 4.66 -1.47 -2.59
C THR A 76 6.03 -2.11 -2.46
N ALA A 77 6.10 -3.32 -1.89
CA ALA A 77 7.35 -4.05 -1.73
C ALA A 77 8.00 -4.34 -3.08
N ASN A 78 7.23 -4.81 -4.06
CA ASN A 78 7.72 -5.11 -5.40
C ASN A 78 8.24 -3.86 -6.11
N ASN A 79 7.49 -2.76 -6.07
CA ASN A 79 7.86 -1.49 -6.69
C ASN A 79 9.11 -0.91 -6.03
N THR A 80 9.21 -0.97 -4.70
CA THR A 80 10.39 -0.55 -3.95
C THR A 80 11.61 -1.38 -4.33
N ALA A 81 11.50 -2.72 -4.37
CA ALA A 81 12.62 -3.61 -4.72
C ALA A 81 13.22 -3.28 -6.11
N HIS A 82 12.35 -2.97 -7.08
CA HIS A 82 12.71 -2.62 -8.46
C HIS A 82 13.03 -1.13 -8.66
N SER A 83 12.96 -0.33 -7.62
CA SER A 83 13.37 1.07 -7.66
C SER A 83 14.91 1.19 -7.58
N PRO A 84 15.54 2.18 -8.25
CA PRO A 84 16.87 2.65 -7.88
C PRO A 84 16.88 3.18 -6.43
N MET A 85 18.06 3.53 -5.92
CA MET A 85 18.17 4.29 -4.68
C MET A 85 17.35 5.58 -4.78
N PHE A 86 16.62 5.93 -3.72
CA PHE A 86 15.84 7.15 -3.70
C PHE A 86 16.75 8.37 -3.56
N SER A 87 16.37 9.46 -4.23
CA SER A 87 16.98 10.76 -3.96
C SER A 87 16.76 11.17 -2.49
N PRO A 88 17.57 12.07 -1.91
CA PRO A 88 17.38 12.52 -0.53
C PRO A 88 15.97 13.03 -0.23
N SER A 89 15.36 13.78 -1.16
CA SER A 89 13.99 14.27 -1.02
C SER A 89 12.93 13.16 -1.08
N GLU A 90 13.09 12.20 -1.99
CA GLU A 90 12.19 11.04 -2.06
C GLU A 90 12.32 10.19 -0.79
N SER A 91 13.54 10.00 -0.30
CA SER A 91 13.85 9.25 0.90
C SER A 91 13.12 9.79 2.13
N VAL A 92 13.22 11.10 2.37
CA VAL A 92 12.51 11.77 3.47
C VAL A 92 10.99 11.65 3.30
N THR A 93 10.48 11.87 2.09
CA THR A 93 9.03 11.81 1.81
C THR A 93 8.46 10.42 2.06
N ILE A 94 9.13 9.38 1.56
CA ILE A 94 8.74 7.99 1.74
C ILE A 94 8.83 7.58 3.21
N THR A 95 9.86 8.04 3.91
CA THR A 95 10.06 7.77 5.34
C THR A 95 8.96 8.38 6.19
N ASN A 96 8.59 9.64 5.93
CA ASN A 96 7.49 10.30 6.61
C ASN A 96 6.15 9.60 6.30
N ALA A 97 5.91 9.25 5.03
CA ALA A 97 4.70 8.52 4.65
C ALA A 97 4.60 7.16 5.36
N TRP A 98 5.72 6.43 5.50
CA TRP A 98 5.76 5.18 6.27
C TRP A 98 5.50 5.41 7.76
N ASP A 99 6.09 6.45 8.36
CA ASP A 99 5.88 6.80 9.76
C ASP A 99 4.41 7.19 10.04
N GLU A 100 3.79 7.95 9.14
CA GLU A 100 2.39 8.38 9.26
C GLU A 100 1.40 7.21 9.27
N LEU A 101 1.74 6.08 8.65
CA LEU A 101 0.88 4.87 8.68
C LEU A 101 0.63 4.37 10.10
N LYS A 102 1.52 4.63 11.07
CA LYS A 102 1.42 4.12 12.45
C LYS A 102 0.06 4.37 13.12
N SER A 103 -0.53 5.55 12.91
CA SER A 103 -1.82 5.89 13.53
C SER A 103 -2.93 5.06 12.92
N ALA A 104 -3.11 5.14 11.59
CA ALA A 104 -4.14 4.40 10.87
C ALA A 104 -4.02 2.88 11.11
N TYR A 105 -2.79 2.40 11.19
CA TYR A 105 -2.47 1.02 11.53
C TYR A 105 -2.98 0.65 12.93
N SER A 106 -2.62 1.42 13.96
CA SER A 106 -3.05 1.19 15.35
C SER A 106 -4.56 1.29 15.52
N ASP A 107 -5.18 2.30 14.92
CA ASP A 107 -6.63 2.54 15.00
C ASP A 107 -7.43 1.37 14.41
N SER A 108 -6.98 0.84 13.25
CA SER A 108 -7.62 -0.33 12.62
C SER A 108 -7.55 -1.60 13.50
N LEU A 109 -6.42 -1.81 14.20
CA LEU A 109 -6.22 -2.95 15.09
C LEU A 109 -7.01 -2.81 16.38
N GLU A 110 -7.09 -1.62 16.96
CA GLU A 110 -7.96 -1.35 18.10
C GLU A 110 -9.43 -1.60 17.75
N GLY A 111 -9.87 -1.17 16.57
CA GLY A 111 -11.21 -1.47 16.04
C GLY A 111 -11.48 -2.98 15.99
N ALA A 112 -10.51 -3.74 15.47
CA ALA A 112 -10.60 -5.20 15.44
C ALA A 112 -10.65 -5.81 16.85
N ILE A 113 -9.82 -5.35 17.79
CA ILE A 113 -9.83 -5.84 19.19
C ILE A 113 -11.17 -5.56 19.86
N ARG A 114 -11.74 -4.36 19.70
CA ARG A 114 -13.07 -4.01 20.27
C ARG A 114 -14.19 -4.92 19.75
N LYS A 115 -14.03 -5.48 18.55
CA LYS A 115 -15.00 -6.39 17.90
C LYS A 115 -14.68 -7.87 18.10
N LYS A 116 -13.64 -8.21 18.87
CA LYS A 116 -13.18 -9.58 19.13
C LYS A 116 -14.32 -10.54 19.48
N ALA A 117 -15.17 -10.17 20.44
CA ALA A 117 -16.24 -11.05 20.92
C ALA A 117 -17.25 -11.39 19.80
N GLN A 118 -17.54 -10.44 18.91
CA GLN A 118 -18.42 -10.65 17.76
C GLN A 118 -17.77 -11.59 16.74
N PHE A 119 -16.49 -11.39 16.40
CA PHE A 119 -15.78 -12.31 15.50
C PHE A 119 -15.65 -13.73 16.09
N GLN A 120 -15.43 -13.85 17.40
CA GLN A 120 -15.39 -15.14 18.09
C GLN A 120 -16.75 -15.87 18.02
N LYS A 121 -17.86 -15.16 18.22
CA LYS A 121 -19.22 -15.74 18.07
C LYS A 121 -19.48 -16.26 16.65
N LEU A 122 -18.86 -15.65 15.64
CA LEU A 122 -18.93 -16.09 14.24
C LEU A 122 -17.90 -17.18 13.89
N GLY A 123 -17.07 -17.63 14.84
CA GLY A 123 -16.00 -18.61 14.58
C GLY A 123 -14.83 -18.05 13.76
N MET A 124 -14.72 -16.72 13.64
CA MET A 124 -13.74 -16.05 12.77
C MET A 124 -12.42 -15.69 13.48
N ALA A 125 -12.23 -16.08 14.74
CA ALA A 125 -11.05 -15.70 15.52
C ALA A 125 -9.72 -16.13 14.84
N ASN A 126 -9.66 -17.38 14.35
CA ASN A 126 -8.47 -17.88 13.66
C ASN A 126 -8.23 -17.14 12.33
N ALA A 127 -9.28 -16.77 11.62
CA ALA A 127 -9.16 -16.00 10.38
C ALA A 127 -8.56 -14.61 10.66
N MET A 128 -8.99 -13.95 11.75
CA MET A 128 -8.41 -12.67 12.17
C MET A 128 -6.93 -12.79 12.55
N VAL A 129 -6.56 -13.83 13.31
CA VAL A 129 -5.14 -14.10 13.63
C VAL A 129 -4.31 -14.34 12.37
N ASN A 130 -4.84 -15.10 11.40
CA ASN A 130 -4.16 -15.32 10.12
C ASN A 130 -3.97 -14.00 9.35
N ASN A 131 -5.01 -13.16 9.29
CA ASN A 131 -4.94 -11.84 8.65
C ASN A 131 -3.87 -10.97 9.30
N PHE A 132 -3.80 -10.91 10.63
CA PHE A 132 -2.75 -10.16 11.33
C PHE A 132 -1.35 -10.67 11.01
N ASN A 133 -1.16 -11.98 10.93
CA ASN A 133 0.13 -12.56 10.55
C ASN A 133 0.54 -12.23 9.11
N VAL A 134 -0.41 -12.23 8.17
CA VAL A 134 -0.17 -11.85 6.77
C VAL A 134 0.23 -10.38 6.68
N VAL A 135 -0.56 -9.48 7.29
CA VAL A 135 -0.25 -8.04 7.30
C VAL A 135 1.10 -7.78 7.95
N ARG A 136 1.46 -8.51 9.02
CA ARG A 136 2.79 -8.43 9.65
C ARG A 136 3.90 -8.81 8.68
N ALA A 137 3.75 -9.92 7.98
CA ALA A 137 4.77 -10.40 7.05
C ALA A 137 4.99 -9.40 5.90
N ASP A 138 3.90 -8.88 5.32
CA ASP A 138 3.98 -7.95 4.20
C ASP A 138 4.46 -6.55 4.61
N THR A 139 4.05 -6.05 5.78
CA THR A 139 4.58 -4.79 6.35
C THR A 139 6.09 -4.89 6.58
N ASN A 140 6.56 -6.01 7.13
CA ASN A 140 7.98 -6.27 7.33
C ASN A 140 8.74 -6.38 6.00
N LYS A 141 8.13 -6.97 4.98
CA LYS A 141 8.71 -7.03 3.63
C LYS A 141 8.87 -5.62 3.04
N VAL A 142 7.84 -4.77 3.10
CA VAL A 142 7.93 -3.38 2.63
C VAL A 142 9.03 -2.62 3.38
N SER A 143 9.02 -2.66 4.72
CA SER A 143 10.05 -2.02 5.55
C SER A 143 11.47 -2.43 5.15
N ASN A 144 11.68 -3.74 4.94
CA ASN A 144 12.98 -4.26 4.53
C ASN A 144 13.41 -3.79 3.14
N GLU A 145 12.48 -3.67 2.18
CA GLU A 145 12.80 -3.08 0.88
C GLU A 145 13.07 -1.59 0.97
N LEU A 146 12.27 -0.84 1.75
CA LEU A 146 12.47 0.60 1.93
C LEU A 146 13.86 0.90 2.50
N LYS A 147 14.28 0.20 3.57
CA LYS A 147 15.60 0.37 4.22
C LYS A 147 16.78 0.14 3.27
N LYS A 148 16.60 -0.62 2.18
CA LYS A 148 17.64 -0.83 1.16
C LYS A 148 17.76 0.33 0.18
N LYS A 149 16.74 1.20 0.09
CA LYS A 149 16.60 2.23 -0.96
C LYS A 149 16.66 3.65 -0.42
N VAL A 150 16.31 3.86 0.86
CA VAL A 150 16.38 5.16 1.54
C VAL A 150 17.81 5.50 1.98
N GLY A 151 18.02 6.77 2.35
CA GLY A 151 19.25 7.25 2.96
C GLY A 151 19.48 6.70 4.37
N LEU A 152 20.75 6.68 4.80
CA LEU A 152 21.16 6.07 6.07
C LEU A 152 20.48 6.68 7.31
N LEU A 153 20.16 7.97 7.27
CA LEU A 153 19.51 8.68 8.38
C LEU A 153 18.02 8.31 8.53
N ASP A 154 17.41 7.77 7.48
CA ASP A 154 15.98 7.43 7.46
C ASP A 154 15.72 5.99 7.95
N ILE A 155 16.71 5.11 7.84
CA ILE A 155 16.62 3.70 8.26
C ILE A 155 16.13 3.54 9.72
N PRO A 156 16.64 4.31 10.72
CA PRO A 156 16.18 4.19 12.10
C PRO A 156 14.71 4.58 12.26
N VAL A 157 14.21 5.57 11.51
CA VAL A 157 12.82 6.01 11.56
C VAL A 157 11.90 4.90 11.04
N ILE A 158 12.22 4.34 9.87
CA ILE A 158 11.48 3.20 9.30
C ILE A 158 11.50 2.00 10.26
N THR A 159 12.65 1.72 10.86
CA THR A 159 12.82 0.61 11.82
C THR A 159 11.94 0.80 13.06
N LEU A 160 11.96 2.00 13.64
CA LEU A 160 11.13 2.32 14.81
C LEU A 160 9.64 2.22 14.47
N ALA A 161 9.22 2.81 13.35
CA ALA A 161 7.82 2.76 12.92
C ALA A 161 7.34 1.31 12.69
N THR A 162 8.17 0.50 12.03
CA THR A 162 7.86 -0.93 11.81
C THR A 162 7.75 -1.68 13.14
N SER A 163 8.67 -1.43 14.07
CA SER A 163 8.62 -2.06 15.39
C SER A 163 7.36 -1.68 16.18
N GLN A 164 6.87 -0.45 16.04
CA GLN A 164 5.62 0.00 16.67
C GLN A 164 4.40 -0.69 16.05
N MET A 165 4.34 -0.80 14.72
CA MET A 165 3.29 -1.54 14.01
C MET A 165 3.29 -3.03 14.40
N ASP A 166 4.46 -3.67 14.47
CA ASP A 166 4.62 -5.06 14.89
C ASP A 166 4.15 -5.28 16.34
N GLY A 167 4.45 -4.33 17.24
CA GLY A 167 3.96 -4.34 18.60
C GLY A 167 2.42 -4.30 18.67
N ALA A 168 1.80 -3.42 17.89
CA ALA A 168 0.33 -3.33 17.82
C ALA A 168 -0.32 -4.61 17.26
N LEU A 169 0.26 -5.20 16.21
CA LEU A 169 -0.19 -6.50 15.68
C LEU A 169 -0.08 -7.61 16.70
N GLN A 170 1.05 -7.68 17.41
CA GLN A 170 1.29 -8.71 18.40
C GLN A 170 0.25 -8.62 19.52
N ALA A 171 -0.07 -7.41 19.98
CA ALA A 171 -1.16 -7.18 20.94
C ALA A 171 -2.52 -7.63 20.38
N ALA A 172 -2.83 -7.37 19.10
CA ALA A 172 -4.06 -7.84 18.47
C ALA A 172 -4.13 -9.38 18.35
N ILE A 173 -3.02 -10.03 17.98
CA ILE A 173 -2.90 -11.49 17.92
C ILE A 173 -3.15 -12.10 19.31
N GLU A 174 -2.50 -11.60 20.34
CA GLU A 174 -2.67 -12.06 21.72
C GLU A 174 -4.10 -11.84 22.22
N ALA A 175 -4.69 -10.69 21.90
CA ALA A 175 -6.08 -10.41 22.19
C ALA A 175 -7.00 -11.47 21.56
N TYR A 176 -6.78 -11.89 20.31
CA TYR A 176 -7.62 -12.90 19.66
C TYR A 176 -7.32 -14.34 20.07
N ALA A 177 -6.08 -14.64 20.46
CA ALA A 177 -5.66 -15.97 20.92
C ALA A 177 -6.17 -16.31 22.33
N SER A 178 -6.42 -15.29 23.17
CA SER A 178 -7.05 -15.51 24.48
C SER A 178 -8.51 -15.95 24.34
N LYS A 179 -8.84 -17.12 24.90
CA LYS A 179 -10.23 -17.58 25.06
C LYS A 179 -10.93 -16.66 26.06
N ASN A 180 -12.16 -16.25 25.75
CA ASN A 180 -13.07 -15.66 26.74
C ASN A 180 -13.57 -16.75 27.69
#